data_AF-D4CU52-F1
#
_entry.id   AF-D4CU52-F1
#
_cell.length_a   1.000
_cell.length_b   1.000
_cell.length_c   1.000
_cell.angle_alpha   90.00
_cell.angle_beta   90.00
_cell.angle_gamma   90.00
#
_symmetry.space_group_name_H-M   'P 1'
#
loop_
_entity.id
_entity.type
_entity.pdbx_description
1 polymer ?
#
loop_
_entity_poly.entity_id
_entity_poly.type
_entity_poly.pdbx_seq_one_letter_code
_entity_poly.pdbx_strand_id
1 'polypeptide(L)'
;MKKILLLCLFSILSIFSFANDWEFGSEGEHIIPLKGSAVAIKKEKITLKLTEDGMLVNVKFTFDSPNAENKIIGFVTPESGNNEDYEENYSKAKRKAEPLKIKNFKTTVNGKEVKSNVELLSKLLSRGVLDNNVIKEYVEEEKNFYNYVYYFNANFKQGENVVEHSYYYTGSYGIFERDFAYVVTTIAKWKNKTVEDFEIEVIPGKYFVKLPYTFWKDGKKIDWQIAGKGKMVSIAPTNPNSDDSYGIDKYGAVYLNLDNGSVKYNTKNFSPDTDFYMVRIDNIPGFDFEFPAGKVQGYRFKEGDYKFNDSFNTLLSSDDNDLKNLSDLQLDILRNYPYAIAGYDFARKDLKDYYSEFIWYRPISKNVKISPDYNNLIKAIDNIKASRKK
;
A
#
# COMPACT_ATOMS: atom_id res chain seq x y z
N MET A 1 46.94 16.11 5.05
CA MET A 1 46.45 16.27 3.67
C MET A 1 45.41 15.22 3.27
N LYS A 2 45.70 13.91 3.28
CA LYS A 2 44.71 12.86 2.91
C LYS A 2 43.38 12.91 3.69
N LYS A 3 43.41 13.19 5.00
CA LYS A 3 42.19 13.30 5.84
C LYS A 3 41.33 14.51 5.51
N ILE A 4 41.94 15.65 5.16
CA ILE A 4 41.24 16.88 4.75
C ILE A 4 40.64 16.68 3.37
N LEU A 5 41.37 16.03 2.45
CA LEU A 5 40.87 15.68 1.12
C LEU A 5 39.66 14.74 1.20
N LEU A 6 39.70 13.72 2.06
CA LEU A 6 38.55 12.82 2.30
C LEU A 6 37.35 13.56 2.89
N LEU A 7 37.58 14.51 3.81
CA LEU A 7 36.51 15.32 4.39
C LEU A 7 35.85 16.19 3.31
N CYS A 8 36.64 16.86 2.47
CA CYS A 8 36.13 17.64 1.34
C CYS A 8 35.39 16.77 0.31
N LEU A 9 35.91 15.56 0.03
CA LEU A 9 35.24 14.62 -0.87
C LEU A 9 33.89 14.16 -0.30
N PHE A 10 33.84 13.88 1.01
CA PHE A 10 32.61 13.49 1.70
C PHE A 10 31.60 14.64 1.71
N SER A 11 32.05 15.88 1.97
CA SER A 11 31.21 17.08 1.92
C SER A 11 30.68 17.38 0.51
N ILE A 12 31.44 17.10 -0.54
CA ILE A 12 31.01 17.26 -1.95
C ILE A 12 30.04 16.15 -2.36
N LEU A 13 30.22 14.92 -1.87
CA LEU A 13 29.31 13.80 -2.14
C LEU A 13 27.96 13.93 -1.41
N SER A 14 27.93 14.55 -0.22
CA SER A 14 26.69 14.80 0.51
C SER A 14 25.77 15.85 -0.16
N ILE A 15 26.29 16.72 -1.02
CA ILE A 15 25.49 17.72 -1.76
C ILE A 15 24.67 17.06 -2.89
N PHE A 16 24.99 15.82 -3.27
CA PHE A 16 24.24 15.02 -4.22
C PHE A 16 23.30 14.00 -3.55
N SER A 17 23.21 14.03 -2.22
CA SER A 17 22.26 13.21 -1.47
C SER A 17 20.97 14.00 -1.27
N PHE A 18 20.02 13.83 -2.19
CA PHE A 18 18.64 14.24 -1.94
C PHE A 18 18.03 13.20 -0.99
N ALA A 19 17.62 13.64 0.20
CA ALA A 19 16.77 12.84 1.06
C ALA A 19 15.36 12.91 0.46
N ASN A 20 14.94 11.81 -0.17
CA ASN A 20 13.59 11.68 -0.68
C ASN A 20 12.80 10.84 0.33
N ASP A 21 11.89 11.50 1.05
CA ASP A 21 11.10 10.88 2.13
C ASP A 21 9.96 9.98 1.59
N TRP A 22 9.75 10.01 0.27
CA TRP A 22 8.80 9.22 -0.49
C TRP A 22 9.41 8.80 -1.82
N GLU A 23 9.08 7.62 -2.34
CA GLU A 23 9.44 7.14 -3.68
C GLU A 23 8.22 6.52 -4.35
N PHE A 24 7.74 7.13 -5.44
CA PHE A 24 6.71 6.50 -6.25
C PHE A 24 7.28 5.30 -7.00
N GLY A 25 6.67 4.14 -6.77
CA GLY A 25 7.09 2.90 -7.39
C GLY A 25 6.35 2.63 -8.68
N SER A 26 5.11 2.20 -8.56
CA SER A 26 4.20 1.83 -9.64
C SER A 26 2.87 1.46 -9.00
N GLU A 27 1.81 1.37 -9.80
CA GLU A 27 0.48 0.97 -9.37
C GLU A 27 -0.01 -0.24 -10.16
N GLY A 28 -0.88 -1.03 -9.55
CA GLY A 28 -1.67 -2.01 -10.27
C GLY A 28 -2.75 -1.29 -11.07
N GLU A 29 -2.95 -1.68 -12.32
CA GLU A 29 -3.89 -1.00 -13.20
C GLU A 29 -4.78 -2.04 -13.90
N HIS A 30 -5.59 -1.59 -14.85
CA HIS A 30 -6.72 -2.34 -15.40
C HIS A 30 -6.62 -2.58 -16.90
N ILE A 31 -7.53 -3.43 -17.38
CA ILE A 31 -7.70 -3.69 -18.81
C ILE A 31 -8.63 -2.65 -19.46
N ILE A 32 -8.21 -2.09 -20.61
CA ILE A 32 -9.01 -1.13 -21.38
C ILE A 32 -9.75 -1.82 -22.52
N PRO A 33 -11.08 -1.59 -22.67
CA PRO A 33 -11.81 -2.03 -23.85
C PRO A 33 -11.41 -1.22 -25.08
N LEU A 34 -11.03 -1.89 -26.16
CA LEU A 34 -10.86 -1.23 -27.46
C LEU A 34 -12.20 -0.91 -28.14
N LYS A 35 -12.14 0.03 -29.09
CA LYS A 35 -13.26 0.68 -29.78
C LYS A 35 -14.45 -0.26 -30.05
N GLY A 36 -15.66 0.13 -29.62
CA GLY A 36 -16.90 -0.62 -29.94
C GLY A 36 -17.07 -1.97 -29.24
N SER A 37 -16.34 -2.22 -28.14
CA SER A 37 -16.41 -3.47 -27.37
C SER A 37 -17.76 -3.65 -26.66
N ALA A 38 -18.63 -4.50 -27.23
CA ALA A 38 -19.81 -5.03 -26.54
C ALA A 38 -19.49 -6.20 -25.59
N VAL A 39 -18.23 -6.30 -25.15
CA VAL A 39 -17.75 -7.31 -24.19
C VAL A 39 -18.10 -6.87 -22.77
N ALA A 40 -18.65 -7.80 -21.99
CA ALA A 40 -18.85 -7.61 -20.56
C ALA A 40 -17.77 -8.34 -19.75
N ILE A 41 -17.42 -7.79 -18.58
CA ILE A 41 -16.65 -8.55 -17.58
C ILE A 41 -17.66 -9.32 -16.73
N LYS A 42 -17.70 -10.64 -16.86
CA LYS A 42 -18.53 -11.48 -16.01
C LYS A 42 -17.89 -11.72 -14.66
N LYS A 43 -16.58 -12.02 -14.66
CA LYS A 43 -15.85 -12.32 -13.42
C LYS A 43 -14.52 -11.62 -13.37
N GLU A 44 -14.16 -11.15 -12.20
CA GLU A 44 -12.82 -10.66 -11.91
C GLU A 44 -12.36 -11.25 -10.57
N LYS A 45 -11.17 -11.84 -10.58
CA LYS A 45 -10.50 -12.32 -9.38
C LYS A 45 -9.11 -11.72 -9.29
N ILE A 46 -8.87 -10.96 -8.23
CA ILE A 46 -7.58 -10.33 -7.94
C ILE A 46 -6.95 -11.04 -6.74
N THR A 47 -5.69 -11.43 -6.85
CA THR A 47 -4.89 -11.95 -5.74
C THR A 47 -3.66 -11.08 -5.56
N LEU A 48 -3.58 -10.46 -4.39
CA LEU A 48 -2.57 -9.51 -3.98
C LEU A 48 -1.71 -10.15 -2.89
N LYS A 49 -0.49 -10.55 -3.21
CA LYS A 49 0.43 -11.17 -2.24
C LYS A 49 1.58 -10.24 -1.90
N LEU A 50 1.57 -9.76 -0.67
CA LEU A 50 2.59 -8.85 -0.17
C LEU A 50 3.92 -9.57 0.04
N THR A 51 5.00 -8.87 -0.29
CA THR A 51 6.38 -9.31 -0.11
C THR A 51 7.17 -8.23 0.63
N GLU A 52 8.46 -8.47 0.88
CA GLU A 52 9.33 -7.48 1.53
C GLU A 52 9.52 -6.21 0.70
N ASP A 53 9.62 -6.34 -0.62
CA ASP A 53 9.99 -5.23 -1.49
C ASP A 53 8.84 -4.72 -2.38
N GLY A 54 7.64 -5.29 -2.22
CA GLY A 54 6.52 -5.00 -3.13
C GLY A 54 5.40 -6.03 -3.07
N MET A 55 4.64 -6.14 -4.16
CA MET A 55 3.46 -6.99 -4.26
C MET A 55 3.48 -7.82 -5.54
N LEU A 56 3.19 -9.12 -5.36
CA LEU A 56 2.88 -10.04 -6.44
C LEU A 56 1.38 -9.97 -6.73
N VAL A 57 1.03 -9.65 -7.96
CA VAL A 57 -0.36 -9.57 -8.43
C VAL A 57 -0.64 -10.71 -9.38
N ASN A 58 -1.78 -11.37 -9.17
CA ASN A 58 -2.41 -12.19 -10.18
C ASN A 58 -3.84 -11.70 -10.35
N VAL A 59 -4.22 -11.35 -11.57
CA VAL A 59 -5.61 -10.99 -11.88
C VAL A 59 -6.13 -11.87 -13.00
N LYS A 60 -7.36 -12.33 -12.81
CA LYS A 60 -8.08 -13.18 -13.75
C LYS A 60 -9.40 -12.53 -14.12
N PHE A 61 -9.57 -12.22 -15.40
CA PHE A 61 -10.80 -11.74 -15.98
C PHE A 61 -11.50 -12.86 -16.76
N THR A 62 -12.81 -12.99 -16.58
CA THR A 62 -13.68 -13.76 -17.46
C THR A 62 -14.56 -12.79 -18.21
N PHE A 63 -14.29 -12.66 -19.50
CA PHE A 63 -15.05 -11.83 -20.42
C PHE A 63 -16.15 -12.62 -21.11
N ASP A 64 -17.25 -11.98 -21.44
CA ASP A 64 -18.29 -12.51 -22.32
C ASP A 64 -18.34 -11.71 -23.63
N SER A 65 -17.97 -12.36 -24.71
CA SER A 65 -17.88 -11.75 -26.05
C SER A 65 -19.10 -12.13 -26.90
N PRO A 66 -19.80 -11.17 -27.51
CA PRO A 66 -20.95 -11.47 -28.35
C PRO A 66 -20.59 -12.20 -29.64
N ASN A 67 -19.36 -12.00 -30.13
CA ASN A 67 -18.85 -12.59 -31.37
C ASN A 67 -17.43 -13.13 -31.16
N ALA A 68 -16.99 -14.02 -32.05
CA ALA A 68 -15.59 -14.38 -32.15
C ALA A 68 -14.82 -13.29 -32.90
N GLU A 69 -13.74 -12.79 -32.30
CA GLU A 69 -12.96 -11.67 -32.84
C GLU A 69 -11.56 -11.63 -32.22
N ASN A 70 -10.59 -11.15 -33.00
CA ASN A 70 -9.26 -10.84 -32.47
C ASN A 70 -9.27 -9.40 -31.95
N LYS A 71 -8.93 -9.22 -30.68
CA LYS A 71 -8.86 -7.92 -30.01
C LYS A 71 -7.45 -7.64 -29.56
N ILE A 72 -7.01 -6.40 -29.70
CA ILE A 72 -5.90 -5.91 -28.88
C ILE A 72 -6.48 -5.57 -27.50
N ILE A 73 -5.78 -5.96 -26.45
CA ILE A 73 -6.16 -5.68 -25.07
C ILE A 73 -4.96 -4.99 -24.41
N GLY A 74 -5.21 -3.91 -23.67
CA GLY A 74 -4.18 -3.10 -23.02
C GLY A 74 -4.35 -3.05 -21.50
N PHE A 75 -3.25 -3.19 -20.77
CA PHE A 75 -3.09 -2.94 -19.34
C PHE A 75 -2.24 -1.69 -19.20
N VAL A 76 -2.82 -0.60 -18.68
CA VAL A 76 -2.08 0.66 -18.51
C VAL A 76 -1.31 0.63 -17.19
N THR A 77 -0.33 1.49 -16.99
CA THR A 77 0.38 1.69 -15.72
C THR A 77 1.08 3.04 -15.80
N PRO A 78 1.15 3.83 -14.72
CA PRO A 78 1.97 5.03 -14.73
C PRO A 78 3.45 4.65 -14.75
N GLU A 79 4.29 5.57 -15.24
CA GLU A 79 5.74 5.53 -15.05
C GLU A 79 6.11 5.55 -13.56
N SER A 80 7.33 5.11 -13.21
CA SER A 80 7.83 5.24 -11.83
C SER A 80 8.43 6.61 -11.55
N GLY A 81 8.87 6.83 -10.30
CA GLY A 81 9.78 7.93 -9.95
C GLY A 81 9.10 9.06 -9.19
N ASN A 82 9.91 9.81 -8.44
CA ASN A 82 9.46 10.96 -7.66
C ASN A 82 9.05 12.11 -8.56
N ASN A 83 7.81 12.05 -9.00
CA ASN A 83 7.11 13.23 -9.40
C ASN A 83 6.59 13.86 -8.11
N GLU A 84 7.47 14.61 -7.44
CA GLU A 84 7.06 15.47 -6.34
C GLU A 84 5.82 16.24 -6.81
N ASP A 85 4.71 16.00 -6.12
CA ASP A 85 3.70 17.03 -5.97
C ASP A 85 4.43 18.32 -5.56
N TYR A 86 3.96 19.48 -6.02
CA TYR A 86 4.37 20.82 -5.54
C TYR A 86 5.48 21.60 -6.27
N GLU A 87 5.63 21.46 -7.60
CA GLU A 87 5.99 22.65 -8.38
C GLU A 87 4.87 23.02 -9.34
N GLU A 88 4.35 24.25 -9.23
CA GLU A 88 3.38 24.87 -10.18
C GLU A 88 3.84 24.79 -11.65
N ASN A 89 5.07 24.36 -11.92
CA ASN A 89 5.70 24.25 -13.23
C ASN A 89 6.05 22.81 -13.66
N TYR A 90 5.65 21.78 -12.91
CA TYR A 90 5.92 20.37 -13.22
C TYR A 90 5.07 19.88 -14.40
N SER A 91 5.53 20.17 -15.62
CA SER A 91 4.90 19.68 -16.83
C SER A 91 5.69 18.50 -17.38
N LYS A 92 5.02 17.37 -17.65
CA LYS A 92 5.60 16.22 -18.38
C LYS A 92 6.33 16.65 -19.66
N ALA A 93 5.88 17.72 -20.31
CA ALA A 93 6.45 18.25 -21.56
C ALA A 93 7.92 18.69 -21.43
N LYS A 94 8.42 18.93 -20.21
CA LYS A 94 9.80 19.37 -19.95
C LYS A 94 10.74 18.22 -19.55
N ARG A 95 10.25 16.98 -19.44
CA ARG A 95 11.07 15.82 -19.02
C ARG A 95 10.89 14.62 -19.95
N LYS A 96 11.65 13.57 -19.68
CA LYS A 96 11.48 12.26 -20.33
C LYS A 96 10.62 11.37 -19.44
N ALA A 97 10.02 10.36 -20.07
CA ALA A 97 9.33 9.31 -19.35
C ALA A 97 10.33 8.50 -18.52
N GLU A 98 10.00 8.31 -17.26
CA GLU A 98 10.70 7.45 -16.31
C GLU A 98 10.39 5.98 -16.59
N PRO A 99 11.28 5.04 -16.22
CA PRO A 99 11.05 3.62 -16.48
C PRO A 99 9.90 3.08 -15.64
N LEU A 100 9.31 1.95 -16.08
CA LEU A 100 8.37 1.19 -15.28
C LEU A 100 9.08 0.39 -14.18
N LYS A 101 8.45 0.30 -13.00
CA LYS A 101 8.85 -0.64 -11.92
C LYS A 101 7.94 -1.86 -11.83
N ILE A 102 7.31 -2.24 -12.95
CA ILE A 102 6.64 -3.53 -13.11
C ILE A 102 7.65 -4.56 -13.63
N LYS A 103 7.71 -5.71 -12.97
CA LYS A 103 8.61 -6.82 -13.31
C LYS A 103 7.80 -8.07 -13.65
N ASN A 104 8.36 -8.88 -14.56
CA ASN A 104 7.84 -10.20 -14.91
C ASN A 104 6.36 -10.21 -15.34
N PHE A 105 5.93 -9.16 -16.06
CA PHE A 105 4.57 -9.10 -16.60
C PHE A 105 4.34 -10.24 -17.60
N LYS A 106 3.36 -11.09 -17.31
CA LYS A 106 2.95 -12.19 -18.16
C LYS A 106 1.45 -12.15 -18.38
N THR A 107 1.04 -12.58 -19.56
CA THR A 107 -0.36 -12.67 -19.94
C THR A 107 -0.67 -14.03 -20.53
N THR A 108 -1.79 -14.61 -20.11
CA THR A 108 -2.38 -15.75 -20.82
C THR A 108 -3.79 -15.41 -21.29
N VAL A 109 -4.16 -15.93 -22.45
CA VAL A 109 -5.50 -15.84 -23.02
C VAL A 109 -5.99 -17.26 -23.26
N ASN A 110 -7.10 -17.63 -22.62
CA ASN A 110 -7.67 -18.97 -22.68
C ASN A 110 -6.63 -20.08 -22.37
N GLY A 111 -5.79 -19.83 -21.36
CA GLY A 111 -4.74 -20.75 -20.91
C GLY A 111 -3.48 -20.81 -21.78
N LYS A 112 -3.38 -19.98 -22.83
CA LYS A 112 -2.19 -19.88 -23.68
C LYS A 112 -1.45 -18.59 -23.42
N GLU A 113 -0.15 -18.66 -23.15
CA GLU A 113 0.68 -17.46 -23.02
C GLU A 113 0.71 -16.69 -24.34
N VAL A 114 0.55 -15.36 -24.24
CA VAL A 114 0.60 -14.45 -25.38
C VAL A 114 1.70 -13.41 -25.16
N LYS A 115 2.38 -13.01 -26.23
CA LYS A 115 3.40 -11.97 -26.17
C LYS A 115 2.74 -10.62 -25.82
N SER A 116 3.15 -10.04 -24.71
CA SER A 116 2.80 -8.67 -24.33
C SER A 116 3.89 -7.70 -24.80
N ASN A 117 3.49 -6.64 -25.50
CA ASN A 117 4.36 -5.55 -25.92
C ASN A 117 4.17 -4.39 -24.95
N VAL A 118 5.20 -3.55 -24.75
CA VAL A 118 5.14 -2.39 -23.87
C VAL A 118 5.56 -1.12 -24.62
N GLU A 119 4.77 -0.06 -24.50
CA GLU A 119 5.09 1.26 -25.04
C GLU A 119 4.38 2.37 -24.27
N LEU A 120 4.65 3.63 -24.60
CA LEU A 120 3.90 4.76 -24.06
C LEU A 120 2.45 4.70 -24.55
N LEU A 121 1.50 4.93 -23.63
CA LEU A 121 0.07 4.93 -23.92
C LEU A 121 -0.26 5.90 -25.06
N SER A 122 0.21 7.15 -25.01
CA SER A 122 0.13 8.12 -26.12
C SER A 122 0.48 7.56 -27.52
N LYS A 123 1.50 6.69 -27.64
CA LYS A 123 1.85 6.04 -28.93
C LYS A 123 0.76 5.08 -29.38
N LEU A 124 0.20 4.29 -28.47
CA LEU A 124 -0.93 3.40 -28.77
C LEU A 124 -2.18 4.22 -29.14
N LEU A 125 -2.49 5.29 -28.39
CA LEU A 125 -3.64 6.17 -28.64
C LEU A 125 -3.60 6.79 -30.04
N SER A 126 -2.43 7.26 -30.49
CA SER A 126 -2.25 7.85 -31.83
C SER A 126 -2.51 6.89 -33.00
N ARG A 127 -2.58 5.58 -32.76
CA ARG A 127 -2.92 4.57 -33.80
C ARG A 127 -4.42 4.42 -34.03
N GLY A 128 -5.27 5.12 -33.27
CA GLY A 128 -6.72 5.09 -33.45
C GLY A 128 -7.37 3.77 -33.03
N VAL A 129 -6.75 3.02 -32.12
CA VAL A 129 -7.24 1.71 -31.64
C VAL A 129 -8.34 1.82 -30.56
N LEU A 130 -8.55 3.00 -29.98
CA LEU A 130 -9.54 3.30 -28.94
C LEU A 130 -10.67 4.20 -29.44
N ASP A 131 -11.79 4.21 -28.71
CA ASP A 131 -12.87 5.19 -28.88
C ASP A 131 -12.41 6.59 -28.49
N ASN A 132 -12.82 7.63 -29.24
CA ASN A 132 -12.36 9.01 -29.03
C ASN A 132 -12.66 9.55 -27.62
N ASN A 133 -13.78 9.14 -27.02
CA ASN A 133 -14.13 9.55 -25.65
C ASN A 133 -13.16 8.94 -24.62
N VAL A 134 -12.77 7.68 -24.83
CA VAL A 134 -11.79 6.97 -23.99
C VAL A 134 -10.41 7.61 -24.16
N ILE A 135 -10.04 7.99 -25.38
CA ILE A 135 -8.79 8.72 -25.66
C ILE A 135 -8.76 10.05 -24.90
N LYS A 136 -9.86 10.82 -24.89
CA LYS A 136 -9.92 12.12 -24.22
C LYS A 136 -9.64 11.99 -22.71
N GLU A 137 -10.27 11.03 -22.06
CA GLU A 137 -10.08 10.74 -20.64
C GLU A 137 -8.61 10.38 -20.35
N TYR A 138 -8.01 9.47 -21.13
CA TYR A 138 -6.61 9.10 -20.95
C TYR A 138 -5.63 10.26 -21.21
N VAL A 139 -5.94 11.15 -22.15
CA VAL A 139 -5.12 12.35 -22.40
C VAL A 139 -5.21 13.33 -21.22
N GLU A 140 -6.37 13.43 -20.57
CA GLU A 140 -6.55 14.21 -19.34
C GLU A 140 -5.81 13.57 -18.15
N GLU A 141 -5.88 12.25 -17.98
CA GLU A 141 -5.14 11.50 -16.95
C GLU A 141 -3.62 11.55 -17.18
N GLU A 142 -3.16 11.45 -18.43
CA GLU A 142 -1.76 11.62 -18.78
C GLU A 142 -1.26 13.08 -18.59
N LYS A 143 -2.09 14.06 -18.23
CA LYS A 143 -1.67 15.48 -18.22
C LYS A 143 -0.40 15.73 -17.39
N ASN A 144 -0.27 14.99 -16.28
CA ASN A 144 0.82 15.18 -15.32
C ASN A 144 1.87 14.05 -15.36
N PHE A 145 1.53 12.88 -15.91
CA PHE A 145 2.40 11.70 -15.91
C PHE A 145 2.42 11.00 -17.27
N TYR A 146 3.53 10.34 -17.59
CA TYR A 146 3.58 9.39 -18.70
C TYR A 146 3.00 8.06 -18.25
N ASN A 147 2.01 7.58 -19.00
CA ASN A 147 1.48 6.25 -18.85
C ASN A 147 2.10 5.31 -19.89
N TYR A 148 2.35 4.08 -19.49
CA TYR A 148 2.70 2.99 -20.38
C TYR A 148 1.51 2.06 -20.55
N VAL A 149 1.54 1.25 -21.62
CA VAL A 149 0.55 0.22 -21.86
C VAL A 149 1.25 -1.09 -22.23
N TYR A 150 0.96 -2.13 -21.46
CA TYR A 150 1.20 -3.51 -21.86
C TYR A 150 0.05 -3.97 -22.73
N TYR A 151 0.28 -4.25 -24.01
CA TYR A 151 -0.76 -4.69 -24.93
C TYR A 151 -0.44 -6.00 -25.63
N PHE A 152 -1.48 -6.78 -25.92
CA PHE A 152 -1.40 -8.10 -26.53
C PHE A 152 -2.63 -8.38 -27.39
N ASN A 153 -2.48 -9.30 -28.33
CA ASN A 153 -3.62 -9.80 -29.11
C ASN A 153 -4.31 -10.93 -28.35
N ALA A 154 -5.64 -10.89 -28.34
CA ALA A 154 -6.51 -11.86 -27.70
C ALA A 154 -7.54 -12.35 -28.73
N ASN A 155 -7.42 -13.61 -29.12
CA ASN A 155 -8.38 -14.27 -30.01
C ASN A 155 -9.57 -14.74 -29.20
N PHE A 156 -10.58 -13.88 -29.04
CA PHE A 156 -11.80 -14.21 -28.32
C PHE A 156 -12.70 -15.09 -29.19
N LYS A 157 -13.26 -16.13 -28.59
CA LYS A 157 -14.40 -16.86 -29.14
C LYS A 157 -15.70 -16.19 -28.70
N GLN A 158 -16.81 -16.47 -29.38
CA GLN A 158 -18.12 -16.11 -28.85
C GLN A 158 -18.34 -16.80 -27.49
N GLY A 159 -18.92 -16.05 -26.53
CA GLY A 159 -19.11 -16.48 -25.16
C GLY A 159 -17.91 -16.19 -24.27
N GLU A 160 -17.64 -17.09 -23.31
CA GLU A 160 -16.65 -16.85 -22.25
C GLU A 160 -15.19 -16.98 -22.73
N ASN A 161 -14.38 -15.99 -22.34
CA ASN A 161 -12.95 -15.94 -22.57
C ASN A 161 -12.23 -15.56 -21.28
N VAL A 162 -11.09 -16.21 -21.01
CA VAL A 162 -10.30 -15.96 -19.80
C VAL A 162 -9.02 -15.22 -20.18
N VAL A 163 -8.73 -14.13 -19.47
CA VAL A 163 -7.46 -13.41 -19.54
C VAL A 163 -6.86 -13.37 -18.15
N GLU A 164 -5.59 -13.76 -18.03
CA GLU A 164 -4.87 -13.77 -16.76
C GLU A 164 -3.58 -12.96 -16.88
N HIS A 165 -3.36 -12.04 -15.95
CA HIS A 165 -2.11 -11.31 -15.80
C HIS A 165 -1.42 -11.71 -14.50
N SER A 166 -0.09 -11.84 -14.57
CA SER A 166 0.75 -11.94 -13.38
C SER A 166 1.92 -10.98 -13.48
N TYR A 167 2.19 -10.23 -12.43
CA TYR A 167 3.30 -9.29 -12.39
C TYR A 167 3.71 -8.98 -10.95
N TYR A 168 4.86 -8.33 -10.82
CA TYR A 168 5.37 -7.80 -9.58
C TYR A 168 5.53 -6.29 -9.70
N TYR A 169 5.17 -5.54 -8.67
CA TYR A 169 5.48 -4.11 -8.59
C TYR A 169 5.85 -3.71 -7.15
N THR A 170 6.62 -2.64 -7.00
CA THR A 170 7.20 -2.27 -5.70
C THR A 170 6.20 -1.57 -4.78
N GLY A 171 5.13 -0.99 -5.32
CA GLY A 171 4.35 0.03 -4.62
C GLY A 171 5.16 1.31 -4.39
N SER A 172 4.51 2.35 -3.89
CA SER A 172 5.15 3.60 -3.49
C SER A 172 5.56 3.50 -2.03
N TYR A 173 6.70 4.04 -1.61
CA TYR A 173 7.17 3.86 -0.24
C TYR A 173 7.88 5.08 0.31
N GLY A 174 7.74 5.29 1.61
CA GLY A 174 8.51 6.25 2.38
C GLY A 174 9.19 5.59 3.57
N ILE A 175 9.61 6.42 4.53
CA ILE A 175 10.25 5.95 5.77
C ILE A 175 9.25 5.18 6.65
N PHE A 176 7.97 5.55 6.63
CA PHE A 176 6.96 5.02 7.56
C PHE A 176 6.12 3.89 7.00
N GLU A 177 5.91 3.87 5.69
CA GLU A 177 4.92 3.03 5.06
C GLU A 177 5.24 2.72 3.59
N ARG A 178 4.47 1.78 3.04
CA ARG A 178 4.48 1.45 1.63
C ARG A 178 3.05 1.22 1.14
N ASP A 179 2.72 1.89 0.05
CA ASP A 179 1.40 1.93 -0.53
C ASP A 179 1.28 1.11 -1.79
N PHE A 180 0.10 0.55 -1.96
CA PHE A 180 -0.27 -0.29 -3.07
C PHE A 180 -1.65 0.10 -3.57
N ALA A 181 -1.70 0.81 -4.70
CA ALA A 181 -2.92 1.07 -5.42
C ALA A 181 -3.22 -0.03 -6.46
N TYR A 182 -4.50 -0.31 -6.67
CA TYR A 182 -4.99 -1.10 -7.79
C TYR A 182 -6.28 -0.48 -8.36
N VAL A 183 -6.29 -0.15 -9.65
CA VAL A 183 -7.44 0.48 -10.30
C VAL A 183 -8.54 -0.54 -10.61
N VAL A 184 -9.70 -0.40 -9.97
CA VAL A 184 -10.91 -1.23 -10.20
C VAL A 184 -12.07 -0.44 -10.80
N THR A 185 -12.02 0.89 -10.77
CA THR A 185 -13.09 1.78 -11.26
C THR A 185 -13.34 1.67 -12.77
N THR A 186 -12.40 1.12 -13.52
CA THR A 186 -12.51 0.95 -14.97
C THR A 186 -13.49 -0.13 -15.40
N ILE A 187 -14.03 -0.91 -14.46
CA ILE A 187 -15.25 -1.69 -14.64
C ILE A 187 -16.37 -0.83 -15.27
N ALA A 188 -16.46 0.46 -14.92
CA ALA A 188 -17.44 1.39 -15.48
C ALA A 188 -17.29 1.65 -16.99
N LYS A 189 -16.13 1.30 -17.58
CA LYS A 189 -15.83 1.45 -19.02
C LYS A 189 -16.29 0.24 -19.84
N TRP A 190 -16.63 -0.88 -19.21
CA TRP A 190 -17.09 -2.11 -19.88
C TRP A 190 -18.61 -2.19 -20.01
N LYS A 191 -19.09 -3.12 -20.86
CA LYS A 191 -20.53 -3.39 -20.98
C LYS A 191 -21.10 -3.76 -19.60
N ASN A 192 -22.31 -3.29 -19.34
CA ASN A 192 -23.04 -3.38 -18.06
C ASN A 192 -22.48 -2.53 -16.92
N LYS A 193 -21.27 -1.97 -17.03
CA LYS A 193 -20.63 -1.12 -16.00
C LYS A 193 -20.55 -1.79 -14.62
N THR A 194 -20.54 -3.12 -14.60
CA THR A 194 -20.53 -3.94 -13.39
C THR A 194 -19.87 -5.27 -13.70
N VAL A 195 -19.33 -5.93 -12.66
CA VAL A 195 -18.83 -7.30 -12.71
C VAL A 195 -19.81 -8.20 -11.98
N GLU A 196 -20.31 -9.25 -12.65
CA GLU A 196 -21.28 -10.16 -12.05
C GLU A 196 -20.72 -10.90 -10.83
N ASP A 197 -19.44 -11.26 -10.85
CA ASP A 197 -18.73 -11.99 -9.79
C ASP A 197 -17.34 -11.40 -9.52
N PHE A 198 -17.19 -10.69 -8.40
CA PHE A 198 -15.93 -10.06 -8.03
C PHE A 198 -15.34 -10.72 -6.78
N GLU A 199 -14.05 -11.05 -6.84
CA GLU A 199 -13.24 -11.53 -5.72
C GLU A 199 -11.94 -10.74 -5.65
N ILE A 200 -11.61 -10.24 -4.46
CA ILE A 200 -10.27 -9.75 -4.14
C ILE A 200 -9.74 -10.48 -2.91
N GLU A 201 -8.53 -11.03 -3.02
CA GLU A 201 -7.82 -11.70 -1.93
C GLU A 201 -6.50 -10.99 -1.66
N VAL A 202 -6.32 -10.55 -0.41
CA VAL A 202 -5.08 -9.94 0.07
C VAL A 202 -4.37 -10.92 1.01
N ILE A 203 -3.13 -11.24 0.68
CA ILE A 203 -2.24 -12.09 1.46
C ILE A 203 -1.14 -11.19 2.05
N PRO A 204 -1.36 -10.62 3.26
CA PRO A 204 -0.43 -9.66 3.86
C PRO A 204 0.81 -10.32 4.47
N GLY A 205 0.81 -11.65 4.63
CA GLY A 205 1.91 -12.36 5.28
C GLY A 205 2.11 -11.89 6.72
N LYS A 206 3.34 -11.46 7.03
CA LYS A 206 3.71 -11.03 8.39
C LYS A 206 3.42 -9.56 8.70
N TYR A 207 3.02 -8.77 7.70
CA TYR A 207 2.98 -7.31 7.81
C TYR A 207 1.69 -6.80 8.45
N PHE A 208 1.79 -5.68 9.14
CA PHE A 208 0.63 -4.92 9.62
C PHE A 208 0.17 -3.99 8.49
N VAL A 209 -1.11 -4.10 8.10
CA VAL A 209 -1.62 -3.39 6.92
C VAL A 209 -2.93 -2.67 7.20
N LYS A 210 -3.16 -1.58 6.49
CA LYS A 210 -4.41 -0.83 6.40
C LYS A 210 -5.02 -1.07 5.01
N LEU A 211 -6.27 -1.51 5.00
CA LEU A 211 -7.11 -1.79 3.84
C LEU A 211 -8.24 -0.76 3.73
N PRO A 212 -8.84 -0.61 2.53
CA PRO A 212 -9.92 0.35 2.35
C PRO A 212 -11.16 -0.13 3.11
N TYR A 213 -11.89 0.82 3.69
CA TYR A 213 -13.19 0.56 4.32
C TYR A 213 -14.31 0.40 3.30
N THR A 214 -14.23 1.11 2.17
CA THR A 214 -15.26 1.20 1.14
C THR A 214 -14.64 1.22 -0.27
N PHE A 215 -15.39 0.78 -1.28
CA PHE A 215 -15.13 1.02 -2.71
C PHE A 215 -16.09 2.07 -3.31
N TRP A 216 -16.87 2.73 -2.44
CA TRP A 216 -17.99 3.60 -2.80
C TRP A 216 -17.90 4.92 -2.04
N LYS A 217 -18.10 6.03 -2.76
CA LYS A 217 -18.20 7.39 -2.24
C LYS A 217 -19.33 7.57 -1.23
N ASP A 218 -20.37 6.74 -1.30
CA ASP A 218 -21.45 6.70 -0.32
C ASP A 218 -21.05 6.12 1.05
N GLY A 219 -19.81 5.61 1.18
CA GLY A 219 -19.27 5.07 2.42
C GLY A 219 -19.71 3.63 2.72
N LYS A 220 -20.30 2.91 1.75
CA LYS A 220 -20.72 1.52 1.93
C LYS A 220 -19.56 0.62 2.40
N LYS A 221 -19.72 0.03 3.59
CA LYS A 221 -18.71 -0.85 4.19
C LYS A 221 -18.45 -2.10 3.33
N ILE A 222 -17.17 -2.42 3.14
CA ILE A 222 -16.71 -3.71 2.62
C ILE A 222 -16.77 -4.76 3.73
N ASP A 223 -17.40 -5.90 3.44
CA ASP A 223 -17.43 -7.06 4.33
C ASP A 223 -16.20 -7.95 4.12
N TRP A 224 -15.05 -7.46 4.61
CA TRP A 224 -13.80 -8.22 4.58
C TRP A 224 -13.88 -9.47 5.46
N GLN A 225 -13.47 -10.61 4.93
CA GLN A 225 -13.52 -11.91 5.60
C GLN A 225 -12.12 -12.50 5.77
N ILE A 226 -11.72 -12.80 7.01
CA ILE A 226 -10.44 -13.47 7.28
C ILE A 226 -10.55 -14.94 6.87
N ALA A 227 -9.63 -15.39 6.01
CA ALA A 227 -9.37 -16.79 5.72
C ALA A 227 -8.03 -17.19 6.39
N GLY A 228 -8.07 -17.49 7.68
CA GLY A 228 -6.87 -17.74 8.49
C GLY A 228 -7.08 -17.40 9.96
N LYS A 229 -6.01 -16.94 10.63
CA LYS A 229 -6.04 -16.46 12.02
C LYS A 229 -5.39 -15.09 12.11
N GLY A 230 -5.92 -14.22 12.95
CA GLY A 230 -5.37 -12.91 13.18
C GLY A 230 -6.37 -11.92 13.73
N LYS A 231 -5.98 -10.64 13.72
CA LYS A 231 -6.76 -9.51 14.18
C LYS A 231 -7.19 -8.68 12.98
N MET A 232 -8.44 -8.22 13.00
CA MET A 232 -8.98 -7.24 12.05
C MET A 232 -9.87 -6.26 12.81
N VAL A 233 -9.66 -4.96 12.59
CA VAL A 233 -10.47 -3.89 13.17
C VAL A 233 -10.91 -2.97 12.05
N SER A 234 -12.19 -2.63 12.05
CA SER A 234 -12.80 -1.78 11.02
C SER A 234 -13.27 -0.47 11.65
N ILE A 235 -12.88 0.65 11.06
CA ILE A 235 -13.19 1.99 11.53
C ILE A 235 -13.93 2.70 10.41
N ALA A 236 -15.19 3.06 10.68
CA ALA A 236 -15.99 3.82 9.73
C ALA A 236 -15.50 5.27 9.63
N PRO A 237 -15.65 5.92 8.46
CA PRO A 237 -15.39 7.35 8.35
C PRO A 237 -16.32 8.14 9.30
N THR A 238 -15.77 9.16 9.94
CA THR A 238 -16.50 10.01 10.90
C THR A 238 -17.01 11.29 10.24
N ASN A 239 -16.33 11.78 9.19
CA ASN A 239 -16.66 13.01 8.50
C ASN A 239 -16.42 12.91 6.97
N PRO A 240 -17.04 11.95 6.26
CA PRO A 240 -16.72 11.63 4.86
C PRO A 240 -17.01 12.76 3.86
N ASN A 241 -17.86 13.73 4.22
CA ASN A 241 -18.31 14.80 3.32
C ASN A 241 -17.59 16.14 3.55
N SER A 242 -16.65 16.22 4.48
CA SER A 242 -15.91 17.45 4.77
C SER A 242 -14.65 17.54 3.90
N ASP A 243 -14.44 18.71 3.30
CA ASP A 243 -13.21 18.99 2.55
C ASP A 243 -11.97 19.05 3.45
N ASP A 244 -12.14 19.38 4.73
CA ASP A 244 -11.07 19.43 5.74
C ASP A 244 -10.75 18.07 6.35
N SER A 245 -11.58 17.05 6.09
CA SER A 245 -11.32 15.69 6.55
C SER A 245 -10.21 15.03 5.73
N TYR A 246 -9.40 14.20 6.36
CA TYR A 246 -8.39 13.38 5.69
C TYR A 246 -8.30 12.00 6.35
N GLY A 247 -7.55 11.08 5.72
CA GLY A 247 -7.22 9.79 6.31
C GLY A 247 -8.43 8.98 6.77
N ILE A 248 -8.39 8.48 8.00
CA ILE A 248 -9.45 7.65 8.60
C ILE A 248 -10.77 8.42 8.75
N ASP A 249 -10.71 9.71 9.07
CA ASP A 249 -11.94 10.49 9.27
C ASP A 249 -12.74 10.63 7.98
N LYS A 250 -12.05 10.77 6.84
CA LYS A 250 -12.67 10.87 5.52
C LYS A 250 -13.07 9.52 4.93
N TYR A 251 -12.15 8.57 4.95
CA TYR A 251 -12.28 7.33 4.17
C TYR A 251 -12.59 6.09 5.02
N GLY A 252 -12.43 6.17 6.34
CA GLY A 252 -12.38 5.00 7.20
C GLY A 252 -11.14 4.14 6.93
N ALA A 253 -11.04 3.02 7.66
CA ALA A 253 -9.95 2.08 7.48
C ALA A 253 -10.31 0.68 7.98
N VAL A 254 -9.65 -0.35 7.43
CA VAL A 254 -9.63 -1.69 8.02
C VAL A 254 -8.18 -2.08 8.31
N TYR A 255 -7.83 -2.21 9.58
CA TYR A 255 -6.51 -2.63 10.00
C TYR A 255 -6.44 -4.12 10.20
N LEU A 256 -5.34 -4.73 9.73
CA LEU A 256 -5.18 -6.17 9.66
C LEU A 256 -3.80 -6.59 10.14
N ASN A 257 -3.76 -7.54 11.07
CA ASN A 257 -2.56 -8.20 11.53
C ASN A 257 -2.81 -9.71 11.60
N LEU A 258 -2.41 -10.44 10.56
CA LEU A 258 -2.66 -11.88 10.46
C LEU A 258 -1.53 -12.71 11.05
N ASP A 259 -1.86 -13.77 11.77
CA ASP A 259 -0.90 -14.82 12.13
C ASP A 259 -0.57 -15.69 10.90
N ASN A 260 -1.58 -15.95 10.08
CA ASN A 260 -1.49 -16.66 8.81
C ASN A 260 -2.75 -16.45 7.97
N GLY A 261 -2.63 -16.76 6.68
CA GLY A 261 -3.76 -16.77 5.75
C GLY A 261 -3.90 -15.46 4.98
N SER A 262 -5.15 -15.13 4.65
CA SER A 262 -5.52 -13.98 3.82
C SER A 262 -6.78 -13.31 4.33
N VAL A 263 -7.12 -12.17 3.73
CA VAL A 263 -8.43 -11.55 3.85
C VAL A 263 -9.05 -11.45 2.47
N LYS A 264 -10.35 -11.70 2.37
CA LYS A 264 -11.06 -11.77 1.10
C LYS A 264 -12.30 -10.90 1.13
N TYR A 265 -12.66 -10.39 -0.03
CA TYR A 265 -13.98 -9.81 -0.27
C TYR A 265 -14.55 -10.42 -1.55
N ASN A 266 -15.76 -10.95 -1.44
CA ASN A 266 -16.50 -11.56 -2.55
C ASN A 266 -17.85 -10.87 -2.67
N THR A 267 -18.25 -10.51 -3.88
CA THR A 267 -19.56 -9.88 -4.10
C THR A 267 -20.09 -10.11 -5.50
N LYS A 268 -21.40 -9.91 -5.66
CA LYS A 268 -22.08 -9.97 -6.96
C LYS A 268 -22.45 -8.57 -7.42
N ASN A 269 -22.49 -8.38 -8.73
CA ASN A 269 -22.83 -7.09 -9.36
C ASN A 269 -21.99 -5.94 -8.79
N PHE A 270 -20.67 -6.16 -8.75
CA PHE A 270 -19.71 -5.19 -8.24
C PHE A 270 -19.63 -3.99 -9.18
N SER A 271 -19.76 -2.79 -8.63
CA SER A 271 -19.70 -1.52 -9.37
C SER A 271 -19.05 -0.48 -8.46
N PRO A 272 -17.71 -0.44 -8.38
CA PRO A 272 -16.98 0.51 -7.54
C PRO A 272 -16.93 1.90 -8.18
N ASP A 273 -16.77 2.94 -7.35
CA ASP A 273 -16.47 4.30 -7.81
C ASP A 273 -15.22 4.91 -7.14
N THR A 274 -14.51 4.11 -6.34
CA THR A 274 -13.16 4.36 -5.84
C THR A 274 -12.26 3.15 -6.07
N ASP A 275 -10.96 3.40 -6.22
CA ASP A 275 -9.97 2.35 -6.44
C ASP A 275 -9.53 1.66 -5.15
N PHE A 276 -8.84 0.52 -5.29
CA PHE A 276 -8.25 -0.17 -4.17
C PHE A 276 -6.97 0.54 -3.75
N TYR A 277 -6.83 0.80 -2.45
CA TYR A 277 -5.63 1.36 -1.87
C TYR A 277 -5.31 0.69 -0.54
N MET A 278 -4.15 0.07 -0.45
CA MET A 278 -3.63 -0.60 0.73
C MET A 278 -2.32 0.02 1.17
N VAL A 279 -2.15 0.14 2.48
CA VAL A 279 -0.91 0.61 3.09
C VAL A 279 -0.31 -0.50 3.93
N ARG A 280 0.97 -0.76 3.74
CA ARG A 280 1.82 -1.54 4.64
C ARG A 280 2.52 -0.58 5.60
N ILE A 281 2.29 -0.76 6.90
CA ILE A 281 2.86 0.11 7.93
C ILE A 281 4.19 -0.48 8.37
N ASP A 282 5.30 0.19 8.03
CA ASP A 282 6.66 -0.26 8.30
C ASP A 282 7.22 0.36 9.60
N ASN A 283 6.73 1.54 10.01
CA ASN A 283 7.13 2.21 11.26
C ASN A 283 5.92 2.63 12.09
N ILE A 284 5.51 1.78 13.04
CA ILE A 284 4.36 2.02 13.91
C ILE A 284 4.49 3.34 14.71
N PRO A 285 5.62 3.65 15.39
CA PRO A 285 5.81 4.96 16.05
C PRO A 285 5.69 6.15 15.11
N GLY A 286 6.26 6.07 13.91
CA GLY A 286 6.20 7.15 12.93
C GLY A 286 4.80 7.37 12.36
N PHE A 287 3.94 6.35 12.44
CA PHE A 287 2.58 6.35 11.90
C PHE A 287 1.50 6.67 12.96
N ASP A 288 1.91 7.05 14.17
CA ASP A 288 1.03 7.26 15.33
C ASP A 288 -0.04 8.35 15.10
N PHE A 289 0.30 9.36 14.29
CA PHE A 289 -0.58 10.48 13.97
C PHE A 289 -1.87 10.03 13.26
N GLU A 290 -1.82 8.96 12.46
CA GLU A 290 -3.01 8.40 11.81
C GLU A 290 -3.85 7.54 12.75
N PHE A 291 -3.27 7.01 13.83
CA PHE A 291 -3.97 6.05 14.66
C PHE A 291 -5.05 6.71 15.54
N PRO A 292 -6.21 6.04 15.73
CA PRO A 292 -7.24 6.53 16.62
C PRO A 292 -6.77 6.49 18.09
N ALA A 293 -7.18 7.47 18.88
CA ALA A 293 -6.97 7.46 20.32
C ALA A 293 -7.88 6.43 21.02
N GLY A 294 -7.41 5.88 22.14
CA GLY A 294 -8.20 4.95 22.96
C GLY A 294 -8.29 3.52 22.38
N LYS A 295 -9.30 2.77 22.84
CA LYS A 295 -9.58 1.41 22.35
C LYS A 295 -10.67 1.43 21.28
N VAL A 296 -10.39 0.85 20.13
CA VAL A 296 -11.37 0.62 19.06
C VAL A 296 -11.53 -0.89 18.87
N GLN A 297 -12.77 -1.36 19.03
CA GLN A 297 -13.09 -2.80 19.01
C GLN A 297 -12.19 -3.65 19.93
N GLY A 298 -11.88 -3.12 21.12
CA GLY A 298 -11.05 -3.79 22.13
C GLY A 298 -9.54 -3.62 21.97
N TYR A 299 -9.08 -3.01 20.87
CA TYR A 299 -7.64 -2.84 20.60
C TYR A 299 -7.19 -1.38 20.68
N ARG A 300 -5.98 -1.19 21.20
CA ARG A 300 -5.22 0.07 21.09
C ARG A 300 -4.44 0.08 19.78
N PHE A 301 -4.26 1.28 19.24
CA PHE A 301 -3.45 1.51 18.04
C PHE A 301 -2.19 2.28 18.41
N LYS A 302 -2.40 3.36 19.16
CA LYS A 302 -1.36 4.21 19.72
C LYS A 302 -1.34 4.23 21.22
N GLU A 303 -0.24 4.76 21.73
CA GLU A 303 -0.04 4.98 23.15
C GLU A 303 -0.56 6.36 23.53
N GLY A 304 -1.66 6.39 24.29
CA GLY A 304 -2.30 7.64 24.71
C GLY A 304 -1.62 8.32 25.91
N ASP A 305 -1.01 7.53 26.79
CA ASP A 305 -0.48 8.02 28.09
C ASP A 305 1.04 8.25 28.06
N TYR A 306 1.72 7.83 26.99
CA TYR A 306 3.16 7.87 26.85
C TYR A 306 3.50 8.63 25.58
N LYS A 307 4.39 9.63 25.68
CA LYS A 307 4.87 10.43 24.54
C LYS A 307 5.75 9.60 23.58
N PHE A 308 5.26 8.47 23.05
CA PHE A 308 5.92 7.76 21.95
C PHE A 308 5.83 8.54 20.63
N ASN A 309 4.94 9.54 20.57
CA ASN A 309 4.77 10.48 19.46
C ASN A 309 5.94 11.46 19.34
N ASP A 310 6.62 11.76 20.45
CA ASP A 310 7.92 12.41 20.40
C ASP A 310 8.88 11.37 19.83
N SER A 311 9.45 11.63 18.64
CA SER A 311 10.55 10.84 18.08
C SER A 311 11.47 10.43 19.24
N PHE A 312 11.84 9.15 19.37
CA PHE A 312 12.68 8.72 20.49
C PHE A 312 13.93 9.58 20.67
N ASN A 313 14.37 10.25 19.60
CA ASN A 313 15.39 11.28 19.63
C ASN A 313 15.00 12.51 20.48
N THR A 314 13.77 13.02 20.36
CA THR A 314 13.21 14.08 21.22
C THR A 314 13.16 13.66 22.69
N LEU A 315 12.73 12.43 23.00
CA LEU A 315 12.75 11.88 24.38
C LEU A 315 14.18 11.77 24.94
N LEU A 316 15.17 11.54 24.07
CA LEU A 316 16.58 11.43 24.45
C LEU A 316 17.29 12.78 24.52
N SER A 317 16.81 13.77 23.78
CA SER A 317 17.37 15.13 23.70
C SER A 317 16.61 16.15 24.54
N SER A 318 15.50 15.78 25.19
CA SER A 318 14.79 16.67 26.10
C SER A 318 15.69 16.97 27.29
N ASP A 319 16.04 18.25 27.48
CA ASP A 319 16.72 18.75 28.69
C ASP A 319 15.87 18.52 29.96
N ASP A 320 14.57 18.29 29.76
CA ASP A 320 13.63 17.94 30.80
C ASP A 320 13.83 16.50 31.28
N ASN A 321 13.79 16.30 32.59
CA ASN A 321 13.88 15.01 33.29
C ASN A 321 12.72 14.05 32.96
N ASP A 322 12.10 14.14 31.77
CA ASP A 322 10.90 13.42 31.35
C ASP A 322 11.05 11.91 31.58
N LEU A 323 12.13 11.28 31.11
CA LEU A 323 12.39 9.87 31.39
C LEU A 323 12.63 9.58 32.88
N LYS A 324 13.25 10.50 33.64
CA LYS A 324 13.49 10.31 35.08
C LYS A 324 12.24 10.48 35.93
N ASN A 325 11.19 11.11 35.40
CA ASN A 325 9.91 11.29 36.10
C ASN A 325 8.96 10.10 35.92
N LEU A 326 9.24 9.20 34.97
CA LEU A 326 8.44 8.00 34.72
C LEU A 326 8.61 6.96 35.83
N SER A 327 7.54 6.28 36.24
CA SER A 327 7.64 5.14 37.15
C SER A 327 8.41 3.96 36.53
N ASP A 328 8.81 3.00 37.36
CA ASP A 328 9.59 1.84 36.89
C ASP A 328 8.83 0.98 35.86
N LEU A 329 7.50 0.87 35.99
CA LEU A 329 6.67 0.17 35.01
C LEU A 329 6.65 0.90 33.67
N GLN A 330 6.56 2.22 33.69
CA GLN A 330 6.56 3.06 32.48
C GLN A 330 7.90 2.98 31.75
N LEU A 331 9.01 2.99 32.50
CA LEU A 331 10.34 2.74 31.95
C LEU A 331 10.46 1.33 31.36
N ASP A 332 9.87 0.31 32.00
CA ASP A 332 9.86 -1.05 31.46
C ASP A 332 9.07 -1.14 30.15
N ILE A 333 7.92 -0.48 30.06
CA ILE A 333 7.13 -0.40 28.82
C ILE A 333 7.92 0.29 27.72
N LEU A 334 8.54 1.45 27.98
CA LEU A 334 9.34 2.14 26.95
C LEU A 334 10.54 1.32 26.50
N ARG A 335 11.27 0.72 27.44
CA ARG A 335 12.45 -0.11 27.16
C ARG A 335 12.10 -1.34 26.32
N ASN A 336 10.95 -1.96 26.56
CA ASN A 336 10.53 -3.19 25.90
C ASN A 336 9.72 -2.95 24.62
N TYR A 337 9.36 -1.70 24.32
CA TYR A 337 8.57 -1.36 23.13
C TYR A 337 9.21 -1.84 21.82
N PRO A 338 10.53 -1.64 21.57
CA PRO A 338 11.18 -2.17 20.36
C PRO A 338 11.10 -3.70 20.25
N TYR A 339 11.10 -4.40 21.39
CA TYR A 339 10.96 -5.85 21.45
C TYR A 339 9.54 -6.29 21.11
N ALA A 340 8.53 -5.54 21.57
CA ALA A 340 7.13 -5.79 21.21
C ALA A 340 6.90 -5.64 19.70
N ILE A 341 7.41 -4.56 19.09
CA ILE A 341 7.35 -4.31 17.64
C ILE A 341 8.00 -5.45 16.84
N ALA A 342 9.13 -5.96 17.32
CA ALA A 342 9.82 -7.09 16.70
C ALA A 342 9.13 -8.46 16.95
N GLY A 343 8.04 -8.50 17.71
CA GLY A 343 7.27 -9.71 18.01
C GLY A 343 7.83 -10.56 19.14
N TYR A 344 8.46 -9.96 20.15
CA TYR A 344 8.95 -10.68 21.32
C TYR A 344 7.80 -11.27 22.15
N ASP A 345 7.86 -12.56 22.50
CA ASP A 345 6.90 -13.19 23.41
C ASP A 345 7.30 -13.00 24.88
N PHE A 346 6.68 -12.02 25.54
CA PHE A 346 6.98 -11.67 26.93
C PHE A 346 6.53 -12.76 27.91
N ALA A 347 7.46 -13.20 28.77
CA ALA A 347 7.16 -14.07 29.92
C ALA A 347 6.59 -13.27 31.10
N ARG A 348 6.99 -12.01 31.23
CA ARG A 348 6.48 -11.07 32.24
C ARG A 348 5.02 -10.75 31.93
N LYS A 349 4.12 -11.14 32.84
CA LYS A 349 2.66 -11.04 32.65
C LYS A 349 2.20 -9.60 32.43
N ASP A 350 2.74 -8.66 33.21
CA ASP A 350 2.44 -7.23 33.09
C ASP A 350 2.74 -6.69 31.69
N LEU A 351 3.93 -6.98 31.15
CA LEU A 351 4.31 -6.57 29.79
C LEU A 351 3.50 -7.31 28.72
N LYS A 352 3.27 -8.61 28.90
CA LYS A 352 2.48 -9.41 27.96
C LYS A 352 1.05 -8.90 27.86
N ASP A 353 0.39 -8.68 28.99
CA ASP A 353 -0.98 -8.17 29.05
C ASP A 353 -1.05 -6.78 28.42
N TYR A 354 -0.09 -5.92 28.75
CA TYR A 354 0.01 -4.57 28.21
C TYR A 354 0.10 -4.53 26.69
N TYR A 355 1.09 -5.21 26.09
CA TYR A 355 1.25 -5.18 24.63
C TYR A 355 0.15 -5.96 23.90
N SER A 356 -0.47 -6.94 24.54
CA SER A 356 -1.60 -7.69 23.94
C SER A 356 -2.82 -6.82 23.64
N GLU A 357 -2.92 -5.65 24.26
CA GLU A 357 -3.95 -4.67 23.93
C GLU A 357 -3.77 -4.04 22.55
N PHE A 358 -2.57 -4.07 21.96
CA PHE A 358 -2.29 -3.44 20.68
C PHE A 358 -2.65 -4.34 19.50
N ILE A 359 -3.26 -3.76 18.47
CA ILE A 359 -3.62 -4.49 17.26
C ILE A 359 -2.37 -4.97 16.49
N TRP A 360 -1.30 -4.17 16.49
CA TRP A 360 -0.06 -4.46 15.77
C TRP A 360 0.84 -5.46 16.51
N TYR A 361 0.67 -5.65 17.82
CA TYR A 361 1.48 -6.59 18.57
C TYR A 361 1.09 -8.04 18.24
N ARG A 362 2.08 -8.82 17.82
CA ARG A 362 1.97 -10.25 17.57
C ARG A 362 3.21 -10.95 18.16
N PRO A 363 3.07 -11.76 19.22
CA PRO A 363 4.18 -12.53 19.77
C PRO A 363 4.56 -13.66 18.80
N ILE A 364 5.84 -13.72 18.40
CA ILE A 364 6.38 -14.69 17.44
C ILE A 364 7.44 -15.57 18.09
N SER A 365 8.37 -14.97 18.83
CA SER A 365 9.55 -15.67 19.35
C SER A 365 10.14 -14.95 20.55
N LYS A 366 10.91 -15.67 21.37
CA LYS A 366 11.80 -15.06 22.38
C LYS A 366 13.14 -14.59 21.80
N ASN A 367 13.46 -15.00 20.57
CA ASN A 367 14.67 -14.59 19.86
C ASN A 367 14.27 -13.66 18.71
N VAL A 368 14.26 -12.36 18.98
CA VAL A 368 13.95 -11.31 18.00
C VAL A 368 15.15 -10.40 17.78
N LYS A 369 15.23 -9.81 16.58
CA LYS A 369 16.24 -8.80 16.25
C LYS A 369 15.61 -7.43 16.39
N ILE A 370 16.25 -6.54 17.14
CA ILE A 370 15.81 -5.16 17.36
C ILE A 370 16.60 -4.22 16.44
N SER A 371 15.96 -3.15 15.96
CA SER A 371 16.69 -2.10 15.22
C SER A 371 17.75 -1.46 16.13
N PRO A 372 18.98 -1.27 15.64
CA PRO A 372 20.02 -0.53 16.37
C PRO A 372 19.61 0.89 16.76
N ASP A 373 18.63 1.50 16.08
CA ASP A 373 18.14 2.85 16.36
C ASP A 373 17.61 3.00 17.79
N TYR A 374 17.12 1.89 18.38
CA TYR A 374 16.61 1.87 19.76
C TYR A 374 17.68 1.68 20.83
N ASN A 375 18.95 1.46 20.45
CA ASN A 375 20.01 1.16 21.42
C ASN A 375 20.24 2.30 22.43
N ASN A 376 20.15 3.55 21.96
CA ASN A 376 20.37 4.72 22.82
C ASN A 376 19.24 4.87 23.84
N LEU A 377 17.99 4.64 23.42
CA LEU A 377 16.83 4.61 24.31
C LEU A 377 16.99 3.56 25.41
N ILE A 378 17.29 2.32 25.01
CA ILE A 378 17.44 1.20 25.95
C ILE A 378 18.54 1.50 26.98
N LYS A 379 19.69 1.99 26.52
CA LYS A 379 20.81 2.37 27.40
C LYS A 379 20.45 3.50 28.36
N ALA A 380 19.77 4.53 27.88
CA ALA A 380 19.35 5.66 28.72
C ALA A 380 18.42 5.20 29.84
N ILE A 381 17.42 4.37 29.51
CA ILE A 381 16.49 3.81 30.49
C ILE A 381 17.24 2.90 31.49
N ASP A 382 18.13 2.03 31.02
CA ASP A 382 18.92 1.14 31.88
C ASP A 382 19.75 1.94 32.90
N ASN A 383 20.35 3.06 32.50
CA ASN A 383 21.11 3.94 33.38
C ASN A 383 20.22 4.60 34.45
N ILE A 384 19.04 5.11 34.07
CA ILE A 384 18.07 5.70 35.01
C ILE A 384 17.65 4.66 36.05
N LYS A 385 17.30 3.45 35.61
CA LYS A 385 16.90 2.37 36.51
C LYS A 385 18.04 1.94 37.43
N ALA A 386 19.28 1.92 36.95
CA ALA A 386 20.43 1.63 37.80
C ALA A 386 20.66 2.70 38.87
N SER A 387 20.44 3.99 38.54
CA SER A 387 20.57 5.08 39.53
C SER A 387 19.50 5.05 40.64
N ARG A 388 18.30 4.52 40.36
CA ARG A 388 17.22 4.39 41.37
C ARG A 388 17.45 3.28 42.38
N LYS A 389 18.31 2.31 42.04
CA LYS A 389 18.65 1.17 42.90
C LYS A 389 19.80 1.46 43.86
N LYS A 390 20.46 2.61 43.70
CA LYS A 390 21.47 3.14 44.61
C LYS A 390 20.79 4.10 45.57
#